data_AF-A0A2K8ZAX9-F1
#
_entry.id   AF-A0A2K8ZAX9-F1
#
_cell.length_a   1.000
_cell.length_b   1.000
_cell.length_c   1.000
_cell.angle_alpha   90.00
_cell.angle_beta   90.00
_cell.angle_gamma   90.00
#
_symmetry.space_group_name_H-M   'P 1'
#
loop_
_entity.id
_entity.type
_entity.pdbx_description
1 polymer ?
#
loop_
_entity_poly.entity_id
_entity_poly.type
_entity_poly.pdbx_seq_one_letter_code
_entity_poly.pdbx_strand_id
1 'polypeptide(L)'
;MPKYKPADYEVLRRRCVELDQAGWKQGPIAQALGLTQGWVSQTLKKYRQQGPLALQWRKPPGAPTRLTPDQLCQLVEELNKGAEHQGFAGAVWTRPRINEVILAS
;
A
#
# COMPACT_ATOMS: atom_id res chain seq x y z
N MET A 1 -8.16 -19.56 -11.71
CA MET A 1 -7.35 -19.16 -10.53
C MET A 1 -6.21 -18.28 -11.00
N PRO A 2 -5.79 -17.26 -10.24
CA PRO A 2 -4.59 -16.50 -10.59
C PRO A 2 -3.38 -17.45 -10.59
N LYS A 3 -2.57 -17.41 -11.66
CA LYS A 3 -1.39 -18.28 -11.84
C LYS A 3 -0.30 -18.03 -10.79
N TYR A 4 -0.30 -16.84 -10.17
CA TYR A 4 0.68 -16.37 -9.22
C TYR A 4 0.00 -15.72 -8.01
N LYS A 5 0.56 -15.91 -6.81
CA LYS A 5 0.19 -15.17 -5.59
C LYS A 5 0.82 -13.77 -5.63
N PRO A 6 0.26 -12.77 -4.91
CA PRO A 6 0.83 -11.43 -4.86
C PRO A 6 2.34 -11.39 -4.51
N ALA A 7 2.80 -12.31 -3.67
CA ALA A 7 4.20 -12.43 -3.27
C ALA A 7 5.13 -12.84 -4.45
N ASP A 8 4.64 -13.64 -5.39
CA ASP A 8 5.44 -14.18 -6.50
C ASP A 8 5.86 -13.08 -7.51
N TYR A 9 5.08 -12.00 -7.59
CA TYR A 9 5.32 -10.93 -8.55
C TYR A 9 6.61 -10.15 -8.32
N GLU A 10 7.15 -10.12 -7.10
CA GLU A 10 8.46 -9.54 -6.86
C GLU A 10 9.57 -10.35 -7.56
N VAL A 11 9.54 -11.67 -7.39
CA VAL A 11 10.50 -12.59 -8.01
C VAL A 11 10.42 -12.50 -9.53
N LEU A 12 9.19 -12.50 -10.07
CA LEU A 12 8.96 -12.34 -11.51
C LEU A 12 9.51 -11.01 -12.03
N ARG A 13 9.35 -9.91 -11.28
CA ARG A 13 9.86 -8.59 -11.68
C ARG A 13 11.39 -8.57 -11.73
N ARG A 14 12.05 -9.17 -10.73
CA ARG A 14 13.51 -9.31 -10.71
C ARG A 14 13.99 -10.16 -11.89
N ARG A 15 13.35 -11.31 -12.13
CA ARG A 15 13.69 -12.19 -13.26
C ARG A 15 13.48 -11.52 -14.62
N CYS A 16 12.44 -10.70 -14.75
CA CYS A 16 12.20 -9.90 -15.94
C CYS A 16 13.37 -8.96 -16.25
N VAL A 17 13.94 -8.31 -15.23
CA VAL A 17 15.09 -7.41 -15.38
C VAL A 17 16.37 -8.19 -15.69
N GLU A 18 16.60 -9.33 -15.04
CA GLU A 18 17.75 -10.20 -15.33
C GLU A 18 17.77 -10.64 -16.79
N LEU A 19 16.61 -11.03 -17.35
CA LEU A 19 16.52 -11.44 -18.75
C LEU A 19 16.74 -10.27 -19.71
N ASP A 20 16.21 -9.09 -19.40
CA ASP A 20 16.46 -7.87 -20.20
C ASP A 20 17.94 -7.49 -20.20
N GLN A 21 18.61 -7.57 -19.03
CA GLN A 21 20.06 -7.35 -18.89
C GLN A 21 20.89 -8.42 -19.62
N ALA A 22 20.38 -9.64 -19.73
CA ALA A 22 20.96 -10.70 -20.55
C ALA A 22 20.68 -10.52 -22.06
N GLY A 23 20.06 -9.41 -22.48
CA GLY A 23 19.83 -9.06 -23.89
C GLY A 23 18.56 -9.68 -24.49
N TRP A 24 17.68 -10.27 -23.69
CA TRP A 24 16.45 -10.85 -24.20
C TRP A 24 15.47 -9.76 -24.65
N LYS A 25 14.77 -10.01 -25.76
CA LYS A 25 13.67 -9.14 -26.20
C LYS A 25 12.44 -9.35 -25.32
N GLN A 26 11.61 -8.32 -25.19
CA GLN A 26 10.42 -8.35 -24.32
C GLN A 26 9.40 -9.46 -24.64
N GLY A 27 9.21 -9.79 -25.92
CA GLY A 27 8.31 -10.87 -26.35
C GLY A 27 8.72 -12.24 -25.79
N PRO A 28 9.97 -12.69 -26.02
CA PRO A 28 10.54 -13.88 -25.38
C PRO A 28 10.46 -13.87 -23.85
N ILE A 29 10.72 -12.73 -23.21
CA ILE A 29 10.59 -12.60 -21.73
C ILE A 29 9.14 -12.86 -21.30
N ALA A 30 8.18 -12.24 -21.98
CA ALA A 30 6.75 -12.39 -21.68
C ALA A 30 6.30 -13.86 -21.81
N GLN A 31 6.73 -14.53 -22.88
CA GLN A 31 6.46 -15.95 -23.09
C GLN A 31 7.08 -16.83 -21.99
N ALA A 32 8.36 -16.60 -21.65
CA ALA A 32 9.07 -17.37 -20.63
C ALA A 32 8.46 -17.23 -19.23
N LEU A 33 7.97 -16.03 -18.88
CA LEU A 33 7.33 -15.77 -17.58
C LEU A 33 5.83 -16.07 -17.58
N GLY A 34 5.23 -16.36 -18.73
CA GLY A 34 3.78 -16.52 -18.88
C GLY A 34 3.00 -15.25 -18.49
N LEU A 35 3.53 -14.09 -18.85
CA LEU A 35 2.97 -12.76 -18.57
C LEU A 35 2.78 -11.99 -19.88
N THR A 36 2.14 -10.82 -19.82
CA THR A 36 1.94 -9.98 -21.01
C THR A 36 3.17 -9.13 -21.31
N GLN A 37 3.38 -8.77 -22.58
CA GLN A 37 4.44 -7.82 -22.95
C GLN A 37 4.24 -6.46 -22.27
N GLY A 38 2.98 -6.03 -22.06
CA GLY A 38 2.67 -4.81 -21.31
C GLY A 38 3.20 -4.84 -19.88
N TRP A 39 3.08 -5.97 -19.19
CA TRP A 39 3.64 -6.16 -17.84
C TRP A 39 5.17 -6.09 -17.85
N VAL A 40 5.82 -6.68 -18.86
CA VAL A 40 7.28 -6.61 -19.05
C VAL A 40 7.71 -5.16 -19.24
N SER A 41 7.08 -4.45 -20.18
CA SER A 41 7.39 -3.04 -20.48
C SER A 41 7.24 -2.14 -19.25
N GLN A 42 6.15 -2.28 -18.50
CA GLN A 42 5.93 -1.52 -17.26
C GLN A 42 6.96 -1.84 -16.18
N THR A 43 7.31 -3.12 -16.01
CA THR A 43 8.33 -3.56 -15.04
C THR A 43 9.70 -2.96 -15.36
N LEU A 44 10.13 -3.05 -16.63
CA LEU A 44 11.41 -2.50 -17.07
C LEU A 44 11.43 -0.97 -16.99
N LYS A 45 10.32 -0.30 -17.32
CA LYS A 45 10.18 1.15 -17.14
C LYS A 45 10.35 1.52 -15.67
N LYS A 46 9.67 0.82 -14.76
CA LYS A 46 9.77 1.05 -13.31
C LYS A 46 11.20 0.86 -12.80
N TYR A 47 11.86 -0.22 -13.24
CA TYR A 47 13.26 -0.50 -12.91
C TYR A 47 14.19 0.63 -13.38
N ARG A 48 14.06 1.07 -14.63
CA ARG A 48 14.90 2.16 -15.17
C ARG A 48 14.71 3.49 -14.44
N GLN A 49 13.49 3.78 -13.98
CA GLN A 49 13.17 5.05 -13.32
C GLN A 49 13.51 5.08 -11.84
N GLN A 50 13.37 3.96 -11.14
CA GLN A 50 13.38 3.91 -9.67
C GLN A 50 14.37 2.88 -9.10
N GLY A 51 15.08 2.16 -9.97
CA GLY A 51 16.08 1.18 -9.60
C GLY A 51 15.53 -0.14 -9.05
N PRO A 52 16.42 -1.02 -8.53
CA PRO A 52 16.06 -2.36 -8.05
C PRO A 52 15.03 -2.37 -6.92
N LEU A 53 15.11 -1.40 -6.00
CA LEU A 53 14.23 -1.32 -4.82
C LEU A 53 12.76 -1.11 -5.21
N ALA A 54 12.50 -0.57 -6.40
CA ALA A 54 11.15 -0.35 -6.90
C ALA A 54 10.41 -1.65 -7.28
N LEU A 55 11.14 -2.75 -7.46
CA LEU A 55 10.56 -4.05 -7.79
C LEU A 55 10.04 -4.80 -6.57
N GLN A 56 10.47 -4.39 -5.37
CA GLN A 56 10.02 -4.95 -4.12
C GLN A 56 8.49 -4.88 -4.01
N TRP A 57 7.88 -5.99 -3.64
CA TRP A 57 6.48 -5.99 -3.30
C TRP A 57 6.29 -5.21 -2.00
N ARG A 58 5.33 -4.30 -2.02
CA ARG A 58 4.87 -3.59 -0.83
C ARG A 58 3.37 -3.84 -0.73
N LYS A 59 2.92 -4.15 0.49
CA LYS A 59 1.48 -4.17 0.77
C LYS A 59 0.94 -2.78 0.38
N PRO A 60 -0.09 -2.70 -0.49
CA PRO A 60 -0.71 -1.42 -0.81
C PRO A 60 -1.10 -0.72 0.49
N PRO A 61 -0.84 0.60 0.63
CA PRO A 61 -1.39 1.33 1.76
C PRO A 61 -2.91 1.15 1.76
N GLY A 62 -3.50 1.05 2.94
CA GLY A 62 -4.96 1.06 3.07
C GLY A 62 -5.56 2.36 2.54
N ALA A 63 -6.89 2.48 2.64
CA ALA A 63 -7.55 3.73 2.32
C ALA A 63 -6.89 4.90 3.10
N PRO A 64 -6.64 6.04 2.46
CA PRO A 64 -6.10 7.20 3.16
C PRO A 64 -7.03 7.56 4.32
N THR A 65 -6.45 8.07 5.40
CA THR A 65 -7.23 8.55 6.54
C THR A 65 -8.18 9.65 6.05
N ARG A 66 -9.42 9.63 6.56
CA ARG A 66 -10.43 10.66 6.23
C ARG A 66 -10.23 11.94 7.04
N LEU A 67 -9.43 11.88 8.11
CA LEU A 67 -9.10 13.05 8.92
C LEU A 67 -7.89 13.77 8.34
N THR A 68 -7.97 15.08 8.32
CA THR A 68 -6.80 15.93 8.07
C THR A 68 -5.82 15.83 9.25
N PRO A 69 -4.55 16.24 9.07
CA PRO A 69 -3.59 16.29 10.18
C PRO A 69 -4.10 17.12 11.36
N ASP A 70 -4.74 18.25 11.10
CA ASP A 70 -5.28 19.13 12.14
C ASP A 70 -6.45 18.49 12.89
N GLN A 71 -7.37 17.84 12.18
CA GLN A 71 -8.46 17.08 12.81
C GLN A 71 -7.94 15.92 13.66
N LEU A 72 -6.82 15.31 13.26
CA LEU A 72 -6.18 14.26 14.04
C LEU A 72 -5.54 14.81 15.31
N CYS A 73 -4.90 15.98 15.24
CA CYS A 73 -4.39 16.69 16.42
C CYS A 73 -5.51 17.08 17.38
N GLN A 74 -6.60 17.67 16.87
CA GLN A 74 -7.78 18.02 17.66
C GLN A 74 -8.39 16.79 18.31
N LEU A 75 -8.53 15.68 17.58
CA LEU A 75 -9.01 14.43 18.15
C LEU A 75 -8.12 13.97 19.31
N VAL A 76 -6.78 14.05 19.18
CA VAL A 76 -5.86 13.68 20.27
C VAL A 76 -6.06 14.60 21.50
N GLU A 77 -6.24 15.90 21.30
CA GLU A 77 -6.55 16.84 22.39
C GLU A 77 -7.86 16.49 23.10
N GLU A 78 -8.93 16.18 22.36
CA GLU A 78 -10.21 15.78 22.93
C GLU A 78 -10.14 14.43 23.68
N LEU A 79 -9.39 13.46 23.14
CA LEU A 79 -9.20 12.16 23.79
C LEU A 79 -8.40 12.28 25.10
N ASN A 80 -7.46 13.23 25.18
CA ASN A 80 -6.66 13.50 26.38
C ASN A 80 -7.49 14.11 27.53
N LYS A 81 -8.61 14.77 27.23
CA LYS A 81 -9.55 15.27 28.25
C LYS A 81 -10.31 14.12 28.94
N GLY A 82 -10.32 12.92 28.33
CA GLY A 82 -10.94 11.71 28.87
C GLY A 82 -12.38 11.49 28.39
N ALA A 83 -12.81 10.22 28.39
CA ALA A 83 -14.14 9.85 27.87
C ALA A 83 -15.30 10.46 28.67
N GLU A 84 -15.12 10.64 29.97
CA GLU A 84 -16.12 11.26 30.85
C GLU A 84 -16.30 12.75 30.55
N HIS A 85 -15.25 13.43 30.09
CA HIS A 85 -15.34 14.83 29.65
C HIS A 85 -16.25 14.99 28.43
N GLN A 86 -16.29 13.99 27.55
CA GLN A 86 -17.20 13.93 26.40
C GLN A 86 -18.62 13.43 26.77
N GLY A 87 -18.90 13.22 28.07
CA GLY A 87 -20.21 12.76 28.55
C GLY A 87 -20.42 11.25 28.50
N PHE A 88 -19.38 10.45 28.23
CA PHE A 88 -19.50 9.00 28.26
C PHE A 88 -19.39 8.44 29.68
N ALA A 89 -20.17 7.39 29.97
CA ALA A 89 -20.05 6.67 31.23
C ALA A 89 -18.71 5.91 31.30
N GLY A 90 -17.87 6.26 32.28
CA GLY A 90 -16.59 5.63 32.55
C GLY A 90 -15.47 6.07 31.60
N ALA A 91 -14.22 5.98 32.08
CA ALA A 91 -13.01 6.42 31.39
C ALA A 91 -12.55 5.57 30.17
N VAL A 92 -13.38 4.65 29.67
CA VAL A 92 -13.00 3.72 28.59
C VAL A 92 -13.32 4.30 27.22
N TRP A 93 -12.31 4.35 26.35
CA TRP A 93 -12.50 4.65 24.93
C TRP A 93 -12.86 3.40 24.14
N THR A 94 -13.90 3.51 23.32
CA THR A 94 -14.32 2.46 22.38
C THR A 94 -14.44 3.03 20.97
N ARG A 95 -14.40 2.18 19.96
CA ARG A 95 -14.52 2.62 18.55
C ARG A 95 -15.78 3.47 18.29
N PRO A 96 -16.99 3.13 18.80
CA PRO A 96 -18.16 3.98 18.66
C PRO A 96 -17.99 5.37 19.30
N ARG A 97 -17.46 5.43 20.53
CA ARG A 97 -17.24 6.70 21.25
C ARG A 97 -16.26 7.61 20.51
N ILE A 98 -15.16 7.05 20.02
CA ILE A 98 -14.19 7.79 19.20
C ILE A 98 -14.85 8.32 17.93
N ASN A 99 -15.74 7.54 17.29
CA ASN A 99 -16.45 7.98 16.10
C ASN A 99 -17.42 9.13 16.39
N GLU A 100 -18.09 9.13 17.55
CA GLU A 100 -18.92 10.26 17.98
C GLU A 100 -18.09 11.54 18.16
N VAL A 101 -16.92 11.44 18.79
CA VAL A 101 -16.00 12.59 18.92
C VAL A 101 -15.54 13.09 17.55
N ILE A 102 -15.17 12.18 16.64
CA ILE A 102 -14.78 12.54 15.26
C ILE A 102 -15.90 13.27 14.51
N LEU A 103 -17.17 12.88 14.72
CA LEU A 103 -18.31 13.53 14.06
C LEU A 103 -18.70 14.88 14.70
N ALA A 104 -18.31 15.08 15.97
CA ALA A 104 -18.56 16.31 16.72
C ALA A 104 -17.44 17.35 16.59
N SER A 105 -16.27 16.95 16.04
CA SER A 105 -15.06 17.77 15.87
C SER A 105 -14.98 18.40 14.48
#